data_AF-A0A1I5N8C5-F1
#
_entry.id   AF-A0A1I5N8C5-F1
#
_cell.length_a   1.000
_cell.length_b   1.000
_cell.length_c   1.000
_cell.angle_alpha   90.00
_cell.angle_beta   90.00
_cell.angle_gamma   90.00
#
_symmetry.space_group_name_H-M   'P 1'
#
loop_
_entity.id
_entity.type
_entity.pdbx_description
1 polymer ?
#
loop_
_entity_poly.entity_id
_entity_poly.type
_entity_poly.pdbx_seq_one_letter_code
_entity_poly.pdbx_strand_id
1 'polypeptide(L)'
;MTIFERIEHLRKQGVIIEVTARNQVENGNGKLVEEGHMPLITYTCSAMDKHFYDEIFAISADSFDEALVYVVGKVEENMKVALRKVEESNKFA
;
A
#
# COMPACT_ATOMS: atom_id res chain seq x y z
N MET A 1 3.95 -17.16 -5.57
CA MET A 1 3.38 -16.79 -4.26
C MET A 1 2.05 -16.12 -4.48
N THR A 2 1.06 -16.44 -3.65
CA THR A 2 -0.21 -15.71 -3.56
C THR A 2 0.02 -14.33 -2.95
N ILE A 3 -0.98 -13.43 -3.06
CA ILE A 3 -0.88 -12.10 -2.43
C ILE A 3 -0.74 -12.21 -0.91
N PHE A 4 -1.42 -13.16 -0.28
CA PHE A 4 -1.32 -13.41 1.17
C PHE A 4 0.06 -13.89 1.60
N GLU A 5 0.69 -14.77 0.81
CA GLU A 5 2.06 -15.20 1.08
C GLU A 5 3.06 -14.03 0.96
N ARG A 6 2.84 -13.12 0.01
CA ARG A 6 3.65 -11.90 -0.15
C ARG A 6 3.49 -10.97 1.04
N ILE A 7 2.27 -10.76 1.51
CA ILE A 7 1.99 -9.95 2.70
C ILE A 7 2.65 -10.58 3.94
N GLU A 8 2.55 -11.90 4.13
CA GLU A 8 3.20 -12.58 5.26
C GLU A 8 4.72 -12.47 5.19
N HIS A 9 5.30 -12.46 3.98
CA HIS A 9 6.73 -12.21 3.81
C HIS A 9 7.12 -10.78 4.23
N LEU A 10 6.37 -9.77 3.77
CA LEU A 10 6.56 -8.36 4.15
C LEU A 10 6.39 -8.16 5.67
N ARG A 11 5.41 -8.83 6.28
CA ARG A 11 5.20 -8.80 7.74
C ARG A 11 6.43 -9.28 8.51
N LYS A 12 7.07 -10.37 8.07
CA LYS A 12 8.31 -10.88 8.68
C LYS A 12 9.48 -9.89 8.57
N GLN A 13 9.41 -8.97 7.62
CA GLN A 13 10.39 -7.89 7.43
C GLN A 13 10.00 -6.60 8.17
N GLY A 14 8.91 -6.62 8.94
CA GLY A 14 8.45 -5.48 9.73
C GLY A 14 7.64 -4.47 8.94
N VAL A 15 7.03 -4.87 7.81
CA VAL A 15 6.07 -4.04 7.08
C VAL A 15 4.65 -4.52 7.35
N ILE A 16 3.76 -3.59 7.67
CA ILE A 16 2.33 -3.83 7.85
C ILE A 16 1.61 -3.30 6.61
N ILE A 17 0.70 -4.10 6.06
CA ILE A 17 -0.19 -3.70 4.97
C ILE A 17 -1.59 -3.56 5.55
N GLU A 18 -2.16 -2.37 5.45
CA GLU A 18 -3.52 -2.07 5.86
C GLU A 18 -4.36 -1.75 4.63
N VAL A 19 -5.63 -2.18 4.64
CA VAL A 19 -6.62 -1.77 3.64
C VAL A 19 -7.87 -1.29 4.37
N THR A 20 -8.29 -0.07 4.08
CA THR A 20 -9.50 0.55 4.61
C THR A 20 -10.48 0.78 3.48
N ALA A 21 -11.68 0.19 3.58
CA ALA A 21 -12.81 0.54 2.73
C ALA A 21 -13.49 1.80 3.27
N ARG A 22 -13.78 2.77 2.40
CA ARG A 22 -14.43 4.03 2.79
C ARG A 22 -15.69 4.29 1.98
N ASN A 23 -16.78 4.59 2.68
CA ASN A 23 -17.98 5.14 2.08
C ASN A 23 -17.75 6.61 1.70
N GLN A 24 -17.77 6.91 0.40
CA GLN A 24 -17.45 8.22 -0.12
C GLN A 24 -18.56 9.25 0.11
N VAL A 25 -19.82 8.82 0.27
CA VAL A 25 -20.90 9.72 0.68
C VAL A 25 -20.68 10.19 2.12
N GLU A 26 -20.39 9.26 3.03
CA GLU A 26 -20.08 9.58 4.44
C GLU A 26 -18.78 10.38 4.57
N ASN A 27 -17.84 10.19 3.64
CA ASN A 27 -16.59 10.94 3.55
C ASN A 27 -16.73 12.32 2.87
N GLY A 28 -17.95 12.79 2.60
CA GLY A 28 -18.22 14.12 2.07
C GLY A 28 -18.17 14.26 0.54
N ASN A 29 -17.98 13.17 -0.20
CA ASN A 29 -17.89 13.14 -1.66
C ASN A 29 -19.22 12.78 -2.34
N GLY A 30 -20.36 12.96 -1.66
CA GLY A 30 -21.68 12.53 -2.15
C GLY A 30 -22.03 12.99 -3.56
N LYS A 31 -21.77 14.26 -3.90
CA LYS A 31 -22.01 14.79 -5.25
C LYS A 31 -21.19 14.10 -6.34
N LEU A 32 -19.92 13.80 -6.06
CA LEU A 32 -19.05 13.12 -7.02
C LEU A 32 -19.50 11.67 -7.26
N VAL A 33 -20.06 11.03 -6.23
CA VAL A 33 -20.66 9.69 -6.35
C VAL A 33 -21.94 9.76 -7.17
N GLU A 34 -22.81 10.74 -6.91
CA GLU A 34 -24.06 10.96 -7.66
C GLU A 34 -23.81 11.27 -9.15
N GLU A 35 -22.78 12.06 -9.45
CA GLU A 35 -22.39 12.44 -10.82
C GLU A 35 -21.59 11.33 -11.55
N GLY A 36 -21.27 10.22 -10.87
CA GLY A 36 -20.53 9.09 -11.44
C GLY A 36 -19.03 9.35 -11.63
N HIS A 37 -18.49 10.38 -10.98
CA HIS A 37 -17.06 10.71 -11.00
C HIS A 37 -16.22 9.87 -10.02
N MET A 38 -16.86 9.20 -9.06
CA MET A 38 -16.21 8.37 -8.05
C MET A 38 -17.15 7.22 -7.61
N PRO A 39 -16.64 6.02 -7.26
CA PRO A 39 -17.48 4.96 -6.72
C PRO A 39 -17.93 5.26 -5.29
N LEU A 40 -19.04 4.64 -4.87
CA LEU A 40 -19.56 4.75 -3.50
C LEU A 40 -18.55 4.27 -2.45
N ILE A 41 -17.83 3.19 -2.76
CA ILE A 41 -16.78 2.64 -1.90
C ILE A 41 -15.45 2.76 -2.63
N THR A 42 -14.44 3.31 -1.97
CA THR A 42 -13.04 3.21 -2.39
C THR A 42 -12.23 2.49 -1.33
N TYR A 43 -11.08 1.97 -1.74
CA TYR A 43 -10.17 1.22 -0.89
C TYR A 43 -8.85 1.96 -0.80
N THR A 44 -8.53 2.45 0.39
CA THR A 44 -7.19 2.98 0.68
C THR A 44 -6.33 1.84 1.18
N CYS A 45 -5.26 1.52 0.46
CA CYS A 45 -4.24 0.59 0.95
C CYS A 45 -2.98 1.36 1.33
N SER A 46 -2.44 1.08 2.51
CA SER A 46 -1.22 1.69 3.06
C SER A 46 -0.22 0.61 3.45
N ALA A 47 1.05 0.94 3.32
CA ALA A 47 2.17 0.18 3.85
C ALA A 47 2.86 1.03 4.91
N MET A 48 3.03 0.45 6.09
CA MET A 48 3.63 1.13 7.25
C MET A 48 4.74 0.26 7.82
N ASP A 49 5.68 0.89 8.52
CA ASP A 49 6.60 0.16 9.37
C ASP A 49 5.85 -0.47 10.58
N LYS A 50 6.42 -1.52 11.19
CA LYS A 50 5.82 -2.28 12.29
C LYS A 50 5.49 -1.45 13.55
N HIS A 51 6.08 -0.28 13.69
CA HIS A 51 5.83 0.65 14.78
C HIS A 51 4.81 1.73 14.42
N PHE A 52 4.27 1.72 13.18
CA PHE A 52 3.30 2.68 12.66
C PHE A 52 3.77 4.14 12.73
N TYR A 53 5.09 4.37 12.71
CA TYR A 53 5.65 5.72 12.78
C TYR A 53 5.79 6.33 11.38
N ASP A 54 6.19 5.52 10.41
CA ASP A 54 6.44 5.95 9.04
C ASP A 54 5.48 5.24 8.07
N GLU A 55 4.66 6.04 7.38
CA GLU A 55 3.96 5.57 6.18
C GLU A 55 4.97 5.43 5.04
N ILE A 56 5.17 4.20 4.59
CA ILE A 56 6.08 3.88 3.48
C ILE A 56 5.42 4.29 2.16
N PHE A 57 4.14 3.99 2.02
CA PHE A 57 3.37 4.22 0.80
C PHE A 57 1.87 4.11 1.07
N ALA A 58 1.05 4.92 0.39
CA ALA A 58 -0.41 4.75 0.38
C ALA A 58 -1.01 5.08 -0.99
N ILE A 59 -2.09 4.40 -1.34
CA ILE A 59 -2.91 4.66 -2.53
C ILE A 59 -4.38 4.45 -2.21
N SER A 60 -5.25 5.18 -2.90
CA SER A 60 -6.68 4.87 -2.95
C SER A 60 -7.04 4.36 -4.34
N ALA A 61 -7.77 3.25 -4.41
CA ALA A 61 -8.25 2.66 -5.66
C ALA A 61 -9.73 2.30 -5.55
N ASP A 62 -10.34 2.06 -6.72
CA ASP A 62 -11.77 1.76 -6.82
C ASP A 62 -12.07 0.29 -6.44
N SER A 63 -11.04 -0.57 -6.43
CA SER A 63 -11.17 -1.97 -6.03
C SER A 63 -10.14 -2.39 -4.96
N PHE A 64 -10.55 -3.34 -4.12
CA PHE A 64 -9.72 -3.91 -3.07
C PHE A 64 -8.46 -4.57 -3.64
N ASP A 65 -8.63 -5.41 -4.68
CA ASP A 65 -7.54 -6.17 -5.26
C ASP A 65 -6.49 -5.26 -5.92
N GLU A 66 -6.93 -4.21 -6.61
CA GLU A 66 -6.03 -3.23 -7.22
C GLU A 66 -5.21 -2.50 -6.16
N ALA A 67 -5.87 -1.98 -5.12
CA ALA A 67 -5.19 -1.28 -4.03
C ALA A 67 -4.13 -2.19 -3.39
N LEU A 68 -4.51 -3.43 -3.06
CA LEU A 68 -3.65 -4.38 -2.37
C LEU A 68 -2.46 -4.83 -3.23
N VAL A 69 -2.71 -5.22 -4.48
CA VAL A 69 -1.66 -5.69 -5.41
C VAL A 69 -0.66 -4.59 -5.69
N TYR A 70 -1.15 -3.36 -5.88
CA TYR A 70 -0.31 -2.21 -6.18
C TYR A 70 0.63 -1.87 -5.02
N VAL A 71 0.10 -1.76 -3.79
CA VAL A 71 0.91 -1.42 -2.61
C VAL A 71 1.96 -2.50 -2.32
N VAL A 72 1.56 -3.77 -2.31
CA VAL A 72 2.51 -4.88 -2.08
C VAL A 72 3.62 -4.85 -3.13
N GLY A 73 3.28 -4.63 -4.41
CA GLY A 73 4.26 -4.48 -5.48
C GLY A 73 5.23 -3.31 -5.24
N LYS A 74 4.71 -2.14 -4.88
CA LYS A 74 5.54 -0.95 -4.65
C LYS A 74 6.48 -1.09 -3.45
N VAL A 75 6.03 -1.70 -2.37
CA VAL A 75 6.89 -1.97 -1.21
C VAL A 75 8.02 -2.93 -1.61
N GLU A 76 7.70 -4.03 -2.28
CA GLU A 76 8.72 -4.99 -2.73
C GLU A 76 9.76 -4.35 -3.67
N GLU A 77 9.33 -3.46 -4.57
CA GLU A 77 10.22 -2.68 -5.43
C GLU A 77 11.15 -1.77 -4.60
N ASN A 78 10.58 -1.01 -3.66
CA ASN A 78 11.34 -0.09 -2.80
C ASN A 78 12.38 -0.82 -1.94
N MET A 79 12.02 -1.98 -1.39
CA MET A 79 12.94 -2.81 -0.60
C MET A 79 14.10 -3.35 -1.45
N LYS A 80 13.85 -3.77 -2.69
CA LYS A 80 14.92 -4.20 -3.62
C LYS A 80 15.88 -3.06 -3.93
N VAL A 81 15.36 -1.84 -4.13
CA VAL A 81 16.20 -0.66 -4.37
C VAL A 81 17.04 -0.32 -3.14
N ALA A 82 16.46 -0.38 -1.94
CA ALA A 82 17.18 -0.14 -0.69
C ALA A 82 18.33 -1.14 -0.48
N LEU A 83 18.09 -2.43 -0.70
CA LEU A 83 19.11 -3.47 -0.58
C LEU A 83 20.28 -3.25 -1.55
N ARG A 84 20.00 -2.91 -2.82
CA ARG A 84 21.06 -2.61 -3.81
C ARG A 84 21.94 -1.44 -3.38
N LYS A 85 21.34 -0.37 -2.85
CA LYS A 85 22.11 0.80 -2.37
C LYS A 85 23.04 0.43 -1.21
N VAL A 86 22.60 -0.44 -0.30
CA VAL A 86 23.44 -0.93 0.81
C VAL A 86 24.59 -1.79 0.29
N GLU A 87 24.32 -2.70 -0.65
CA GLU A 87 25.36 -3.54 -1.28
C GLU A 87 26.40 -2.71 -2.04
N GLU A 88 25.97 -1.67 -2.76
CA GLU A 88 26.87 -0.75 -3.44
C GLU A 88 27.72 0.04 -2.44
N SER A 89 27.12 0.54 -1.36
CA SER A 89 27.83 1.32 -0.33
C SER A 89 28.90 0.49 0.40
N ASN A 90 28.61 -0.79 0.64
CA ASN A 90 29.55 -1.72 1.27
C ASN A 90 30.70 -2.17 0.35
N LYS A 91 30.58 -2.02 -0.98
CA LYS A 91 31.68 -2.32 -1.91
C LYS A 91 32.77 -1.24 -1.94
N PHE A 92 32.48 -0.06 -1.40
CA PHE A 92 33.39 1.09 -1.36
C PHE A 92 33.85 1.44 0.07
N ALA A 93 33.52 0.61 1.06
CA ALA A 93 33.99 0.70 2.45
C ALA A 93 35.08 -0.35 2.73
#